data_AF-A0A7C5J3Q5-F1
#
_entry.id   AF-A0A7C5J3Q5-F1
#
_cell.length_a   1.000
_cell.length_b   1.000
_cell.length_c   1.000
_cell.angle_alpha   90.00
_cell.angle_beta   90.00
_cell.angle_gamma   90.00
#
_symmetry.space_group_name_H-M   'P 1'
#
loop_
_entity.id
_entity.type
_entity.pdbx_description
1 polymer ?
#
loop_
_entity_poly.entity_id
_entity_poly.type
_entity_poly.pdbx_seq_one_letter_code
_entity_poly.pdbx_strand_id
1 'polypeptide(L)'
;MNTAFSHALRIVLCPECGEPVNASTTATGARCDECDVSFPLAERRGQEASSALEEPERIRRLAEQDGSPLAPTAVVKELVVDGELPDDRVGDAMALWQATRSDLVEGKGTDEIERRFYFLTRLLYERRIEQEDELGMRAILETAIETSRSGRYRQTFR
;
A
#
# COMPACT_ATOMS: atom_id res chain seq x y z
N MET A 1 -0.78 5.32 -25.73
CA MET A 1 -2.07 5.04 -25.05
C MET A 1 -1.72 4.67 -23.63
N ASN A 2 -1.99 5.56 -22.68
CA ASN A 2 -1.52 5.44 -21.31
C ASN A 2 -2.46 4.50 -20.54
N THR A 3 -2.11 3.21 -20.44
CA THR A 3 -2.91 2.15 -19.79
C THR A 3 -2.65 2.04 -18.29
N ALA A 4 -1.80 2.91 -17.74
CA ALA A 4 -1.34 2.88 -16.36
C ALA A 4 -2.50 2.84 -15.36
N PHE A 5 -3.67 3.43 -15.62
CA PHE A 5 -4.84 3.39 -14.73
C PHE A 5 -6.06 2.65 -15.31
N SER A 6 -5.85 1.62 -16.15
CA SER A 6 -6.95 0.78 -16.64
C SER A 6 -7.47 -0.18 -15.54
N HIS A 7 -8.78 -0.15 -15.29
CA HIS A 7 -9.48 -1.07 -14.37
C HIS A 7 -9.41 -2.55 -14.78
N ALA A 8 -9.03 -2.84 -16.03
CA ALA A 8 -8.91 -4.19 -16.56
C ALA A 8 -7.59 -4.90 -16.16
N LEU A 9 -6.64 -4.16 -15.59
CA LEU A 9 -5.36 -4.67 -15.14
C LEU A 9 -5.26 -4.54 -13.62
N ARG A 10 -4.59 -5.49 -12.98
CA ARG A 10 -4.15 -5.44 -11.59
C ARG A 10 -2.63 -5.34 -11.62
N ILE A 11 -2.04 -4.35 -10.96
CA ILE A 11 -0.59 -4.15 -10.94
C ILE A 11 -0.15 -4.20 -9.48
N VAL A 12 0.68 -5.17 -9.14
CA VAL A 12 1.12 -5.45 -7.76
C VAL A 12 2.63 -5.52 -7.68
N LEU A 13 3.21 -5.20 -6.52
CA LEU A 13 4.66 -5.33 -6.34
C LEU A 13 5.03 -6.80 -6.06
N CYS A 14 6.06 -7.27 -6.77
CA CYS A 14 6.71 -8.55 -6.47
C CYS A 14 7.16 -8.57 -5.00
N PRO A 15 6.89 -9.64 -4.24
CA PRO A 15 7.29 -9.73 -2.84
C PRO A 15 8.81 -9.83 -2.65
N GLU A 16 9.55 -10.30 -3.65
CA GLU A 16 11.00 -10.52 -3.54
C GLU A 16 11.80 -9.31 -4.05
N CYS A 17 11.60 -8.90 -5.30
CA CYS A 17 12.40 -7.81 -5.89
C CYS A 17 11.74 -6.43 -5.85
N GLY A 18 10.44 -6.34 -5.55
CA GLY A 18 9.71 -5.07 -5.56
C GLY A 18 9.40 -4.49 -6.94
N GLU A 19 9.60 -5.24 -8.03
CA GLU A 19 9.18 -4.79 -9.37
C GLU A 19 7.65 -4.85 -9.54
N PRO A 20 7.04 -3.90 -10.28
CA PRO A 20 5.64 -3.98 -10.67
C PRO A 20 5.34 -5.20 -11.55
N VAL A 21 4.30 -5.95 -11.21
CA VAL A 21 3.85 -7.14 -11.92
C VAL A 21 2.41 -6.96 -12.37
N ASN A 22 2.17 -7.13 -13.66
CA ASN A 22 0.83 -7.12 -14.24
C ASN A 22 0.15 -8.49 -14.02
N ALA A 23 -1.04 -8.47 -13.43
CA ALA A 23 -1.89 -9.63 -13.24
C ALA A 23 -3.30 -9.37 -13.79
N SER A 24 -3.99 -10.44 -14.18
CA SER A 24 -5.42 -10.35 -14.47
C SER A 24 -6.19 -10.02 -13.19
N THR A 25 -7.29 -9.29 -13.31
CA THR A 25 -8.18 -8.96 -12.18
C THR A 25 -8.81 -10.18 -11.51
N THR A 26 -8.86 -11.32 -12.23
CA THR A 26 -9.37 -12.60 -11.74
C THR A 26 -8.26 -13.60 -11.37
N ALA A 27 -6.98 -13.23 -11.52
CA ALA A 27 -5.89 -14.13 -11.21
C ALA A 27 -5.72 -14.32 -9.69
N THR A 28 -5.50 -15.57 -9.28
CA THR A 28 -5.16 -15.96 -7.90
C THR A 28 -3.66 -16.05 -7.65
N GLY A 29 -2.84 -15.70 -8.65
CA GLY A 29 -1.39 -15.69 -8.58
C GLY A 29 -0.77 -14.88 -9.72
N ALA A 30 0.50 -14.50 -9.55
CA ALA A 30 1.29 -13.80 -10.54
C ALA A 30 2.74 -14.31 -10.54
N ARG A 31 3.45 -14.08 -11.65
CA ARG A 31 4.88 -14.36 -11.81
C ARG A 31 5.59 -13.06 -12.14
N CYS A 32 6.68 -12.77 -11.44
CA CYS A 32 7.51 -11.62 -11.73
C CYS A 32 8.45 -11.93 -12.91
N ASP A 33 8.46 -11.10 -13.94
CA ASP A 33 9.33 -11.30 -15.11
C ASP A 33 10.81 -10.99 -14.81
N GLU A 34 11.10 -10.20 -13.77
CA GLU A 34 12.46 -9.79 -13.41
C GLU A 34 13.18 -10.85 -12.56
N CYS A 35 12.56 -11.30 -11.46
CA CYS A 35 13.16 -12.27 -10.53
C CYS A 35 12.63 -13.71 -10.67
N ASP A 36 11.73 -13.95 -11.62
CA ASP A 36 11.11 -15.24 -11.94
C ASP A 36 10.24 -15.88 -10.85
N VAL A 37 9.99 -15.16 -9.75
CA VAL A 37 9.24 -15.66 -8.60
C VAL A 37 7.74 -15.66 -8.87
N SER A 38 7.10 -16.80 -8.60
CA SER A 38 5.63 -16.93 -8.58
C SER A 38 5.09 -16.73 -7.17
N PHE A 39 4.04 -15.93 -7.02
CA PHE A 39 3.44 -15.63 -5.72
C PHE A 39 1.90 -15.59 -5.80
N PRO A 40 1.21 -15.98 -4.71
CA PRO A 40 -0.24 -15.95 -4.67
C PRO A 40 -0.74 -14.51 -4.59
N LEU A 41 -1.92 -14.29 -5.18
CA LEU A 41 -2.66 -13.05 -5.08
C LEU A 41 -3.96 -13.31 -4.36
N ALA A 42 -4.30 -12.46 -3.39
CA ALA A 42 -5.60 -12.51 -2.75
C ALA A 42 -6.71 -12.30 -3.80
N GLU A 43 -7.82 -13.01 -3.66
CA GLU A 43 -9.01 -12.70 -4.45
C GLU A 43 -9.37 -11.23 -4.24
N ARG A 44 -9.67 -10.53 -5.34
CA ARG A 44 -10.13 -9.16 -5.26
C ARG A 44 -11.46 -9.19 -4.53
N ARG A 45 -11.45 -8.83 -3.24
CA ARG A 45 -12.69 -8.60 -2.49
C ARG A 45 -13.48 -7.61 -3.33
N GLY A 46 -14.68 -8.02 -3.77
CA GLY A 46 -15.58 -7.13 -4.48
C GLY A 46 -15.69 -5.81 -3.72
N GLN A 47 -16.07 -4.73 -4.38
CA GLN A 47 -16.66 -3.61 -3.65
C GLN A 47 -17.85 -4.20 -2.89
N GLU A 48 -17.63 -4.62 -1.64
CA GLU A 48 -18.70 -4.73 -0.67
C GLU A 48 -19.39 -3.40 -0.80
N ALA A 49 -20.64 -3.43 -1.29
CA ALA A 49 -21.47 -2.26 -1.34
C ALA A 49 -21.38 -1.68 0.06
N SER A 50 -20.71 -0.53 0.17
CA SER A 50 -20.66 0.21 1.43
C SER A 50 -22.13 0.42 1.76
N SER A 51 -22.67 -0.35 2.70
CA SER A 51 -23.99 -0.09 3.25
C SER A 51 -23.96 1.37 3.62
N ALA A 52 -24.84 2.17 3.01
CA ALA A 52 -24.90 3.60 3.27
C ALA A 52 -25.00 3.75 4.79
N LEU A 53 -23.93 4.25 5.40
CA LEU A 53 -23.95 4.53 6.83
C LEU A 53 -25.01 5.63 7.00
N GLU A 54 -25.94 5.42 7.91
CA GLU A 54 -26.87 6.46 8.32
C GLU A 54 -26.07 7.70 8.71
N GLU A 55 -26.53 8.87 8.27
CA GLU A 55 -25.79 10.13 8.38
C GLU A 55 -25.25 10.43 9.80
N PRO A 56 -25.98 10.14 10.90
CA PRO A 56 -25.47 10.31 12.26
C PRO A 56 -24.29 9.38 12.61
N GLU A 57 -24.29 8.14 12.11
CA GLU A 57 -23.21 7.16 12.32
C GLU A 57 -21.96 7.58 11.52
N ARG A 58 -22.15 8.13 10.31
CA ARG A 58 -21.07 8.68 9.50
C ARG A 58 -20.37 9.85 10.22
N ILE A 59 -21.15 10.78 10.78
CA ILE A 59 -20.62 11.94 11.52
C ILE A 59 -19.88 11.49 12.79
N ARG A 60 -20.42 10.50 13.54
CA ARG A 60 -19.74 9.97 14.73
C ARG A 60 -18.39 9.36 14.39
N ARG A 61 -18.31 8.54 13.34
CA ARG A 61 -17.05 7.93 12.89
C ARG A 61 -16.05 8.96 12.36
N LEU A 62 -16.52 10.01 11.69
CA LEU A 62 -15.66 11.14 11.29
C LEU A 62 -15.10 11.88 12.51
N ALA A 63 -15.92 12.12 13.54
CA ALA A 63 -15.47 12.74 14.78
C ALA A 63 -14.45 11.85 15.53
N GLU A 64 -14.61 10.52 15.49
CA GLU A 64 -13.64 9.56 16.04
C GLU A 64 -12.31 9.56 15.25
N GLN A 65 -12.30 9.97 13.97
CA GLN A 65 -11.10 10.14 13.17
C GLN A 65 -10.35 11.46 13.46
N ASP A 66 -11.03 12.45 14.03
CA ASP A 66 -10.55 13.84 14.16
C ASP A 66 -9.70 14.11 15.42
N GLY A 67 -9.30 13.08 16.16
CA GLY A 67 -8.70 13.22 17.50
C GLY A 67 -7.21 12.90 17.66
N SER A 68 -6.54 12.39 16.63
CA SER A 68 -5.11 12.07 16.75
C SER A 68 -4.43 12.11 15.37
N PRO A 69 -3.55 13.11 15.13
CA PRO A 69 -2.69 13.08 13.95
C PRO A 69 -1.99 11.73 13.92
N LEU A 70 -2.11 11.01 12.80
CA LEU A 70 -1.26 9.84 12.60
C LEU A 70 0.18 10.35 12.67
N ALA A 71 0.91 9.92 13.68
CA ALA A 71 2.33 10.21 13.79
C ALA A 71 3.11 9.06 13.17
N PRO A 72 4.19 9.34 12.41
CA PRO A 72 5.07 8.29 11.91
C PRO A 72 5.61 7.45 13.06
N THR A 73 5.79 6.14 12.83
CA THR A 73 6.45 5.27 13.80
C THR A 73 7.93 5.65 13.92
N ALA A 74 8.56 5.31 15.05
CA ALA A 74 9.96 5.68 15.31
C ALA A 74 10.90 5.24 14.16
N VAL A 75 10.74 4.00 13.70
CA VAL A 75 11.51 3.43 12.59
C VAL A 75 11.32 4.22 11.29
N VAL A 76 10.11 4.73 11.02
CA VAL A 76 9.88 5.56 9.83
C VAL A 76 10.52 6.94 9.97
N LYS A 77 10.52 7.52 11.18
CA LYS A 77 11.18 8.80 11.42
C LYS A 77 12.68 8.74 11.16
N GLU A 78 13.32 7.60 11.43
CA GLU A 78 14.75 7.39 11.19
C GLU A 78 15.12 7.34 9.70
N LEU A 79 14.16 7.05 8.81
CA LEU A 79 14.36 7.02 7.36
C LEU A 79 14.25 8.40 6.71
N VAL A 80 13.70 9.39 7.41
CA VAL A 80 13.35 10.69 6.86
C VAL A 80 14.34 11.74 7.37
N VAL A 81 14.94 12.49 6.46
CA VAL A 81 15.85 13.61 6.77
C VAL A 81 15.20 14.89 6.26
N ASP A 82 15.07 15.89 7.12
CA ASP A 82 14.43 17.17 6.81
C ASP A 82 12.99 17.08 6.23
N GLY A 83 12.30 15.97 6.52
CA GLY A 83 10.93 15.74 6.07
C GLY A 83 10.82 14.95 4.76
N GLU A 84 11.94 14.60 4.13
CA GLU A 84 11.99 13.86 2.87
C GLU A 84 12.70 12.51 3.02
N LEU A 85 12.44 11.58 2.11
CA LEU A 85 13.14 10.29 2.02
C LEU A 85 14.38 10.45 1.12
N PRO A 86 15.61 10.40 1.66
CA PRO A 86 16.82 10.53 0.85
C PRO A 86 16.99 9.36 -0.14
N ASP A 87 17.64 9.62 -1.27
CA ASP A 87 17.85 8.63 -2.34
C ASP A 87 18.58 7.37 -1.90
N ASP A 88 19.57 7.52 -1.04
CA ASP A 88 20.34 6.40 -0.47
C ASP A 88 19.52 5.55 0.52
N ARG A 89 18.37 6.06 0.98
CA ARG A 89 17.45 5.37 1.91
C ARG A 89 16.23 4.75 1.23
N VAL A 90 16.05 4.95 -0.07
CA VAL A 90 14.91 4.35 -0.80
C VAL A 90 14.95 2.82 -0.76
N GLY A 91 16.14 2.23 -0.89
CA GLY A 91 16.33 0.78 -0.77
C GLY A 91 15.95 0.25 0.61
N ASP A 92 16.41 0.92 1.68
CA ASP A 92 16.06 0.59 3.06
C ASP A 92 14.55 0.70 3.32
N ALA A 93 13.93 1.78 2.82
CA ALA A 93 12.50 1.99 2.94
C ALA A 93 11.69 0.91 2.21
N MET A 94 12.11 0.51 1.01
CA MET A 94 11.47 -0.57 0.25
C MET A 94 11.61 -1.92 0.97
N ALA A 95 12.81 -2.24 1.48
CA ALA A 95 13.04 -3.47 2.23
C ALA A 95 12.17 -3.54 3.49
N LEU A 96 12.08 -2.43 4.24
CA LEU A 96 11.23 -2.34 5.42
C LEU A 96 9.73 -2.42 5.05
N TRP A 97 9.33 -1.83 3.92
CA TRP A 97 7.96 -1.92 3.43
C TRP A 97 7.58 -3.36 3.07
N GLN A 98 8.44 -4.10 2.38
CA GLN A 98 8.21 -5.52 2.05
C GLN A 98 8.18 -6.40 3.30
N ALA A 99 9.08 -6.18 4.26
CA ALA A 99 9.05 -6.89 5.55
C ALA A 99 7.74 -6.62 6.31
N THR A 100 7.30 -5.36 6.35
CA THR A 100 6.05 -4.97 7.00
C THR A 100 4.84 -5.58 6.28
N ARG A 101 4.84 -5.62 4.95
CA ARG A 101 3.83 -6.31 4.14
C ARG A 101 3.76 -7.79 4.49
N SER A 102 4.89 -8.47 4.57
CA SER A 102 4.97 -9.89 4.93
C SER A 102 4.32 -10.14 6.30
N ASP A 103 4.65 -9.34 7.32
CA ASP A 103 4.04 -9.45 8.65
C ASP A 103 2.50 -9.27 8.60
N LEU A 104 2.00 -8.34 7.78
CA LEU A 104 0.56 -8.13 7.60
C LEU A 104 -0.14 -9.30 6.88
N VAL A 105 0.51 -9.89 5.88
CA VAL A 105 -0.01 -11.06 5.17
C VAL A 105 -0.06 -12.28 6.11
N GLU A 106 0.99 -12.49 6.90
CA GLU A 106 1.09 -13.57 7.89
C GLU A 106 0.14 -13.41 9.09
N GLY A 107 -0.55 -12.27 9.19
CA GLY A 107 -1.56 -12.03 10.22
C GLY A 107 -1.05 -11.48 11.54
N LYS A 108 0.17 -10.92 11.53
CA LYS A 108 0.75 -10.23 12.68
C LYS A 108 0.32 -8.76 12.78
N GLY A 109 -0.72 -8.34 12.06
CA GLY A 109 -1.13 -6.94 11.94
C GLY A 109 -1.61 -6.31 13.24
N THR A 110 -0.72 -5.61 13.93
CA THR A 110 -1.04 -4.66 15.00
C THR A 110 -1.27 -3.26 14.40
N ASP A 111 -1.90 -2.34 15.15
CA ASP A 111 -2.07 -0.95 14.69
C ASP A 111 -0.72 -0.28 14.39
N GLU A 112 0.34 -0.63 15.13
CA GLU A 112 1.69 -0.11 14.89
C GLU A 112 2.24 -0.58 13.53
N ILE A 113 2.07 -1.87 13.19
CA ILE A 113 2.53 -2.43 11.92
C ILE A 113 1.71 -1.85 10.76
N GLU A 114 0.39 -1.73 10.91
CA GLU A 114 -0.46 -1.08 9.90
C GLU A 114 -0.07 0.39 9.70
N ARG A 115 0.20 1.12 10.78
CA ARG A 115 0.63 2.51 10.74
C ARG A 115 2.00 2.65 10.06
N ARG A 116 2.95 1.77 10.38
CA ARG A 116 4.26 1.72 9.72
C ARG A 116 4.09 1.50 8.22
N PHE A 117 3.28 0.51 7.84
CA PHE A 117 2.98 0.22 6.44
C PHE A 117 2.35 1.41 5.72
N TYR A 118 1.44 2.12 6.40
CA TYR A 118 0.81 3.32 5.87
C TYR A 118 1.82 4.43 5.53
N PHE A 119 2.68 4.78 6.48
CA PHE A 119 3.66 5.84 6.25
C PHE A 119 4.73 5.46 5.22
N LEU A 120 5.21 4.22 5.22
CA LEU A 120 6.16 3.74 4.21
C LEU A 120 5.55 3.78 2.81
N THR A 121 4.28 3.40 2.68
CA THR A 121 3.54 3.48 1.41
C THR A 121 3.50 4.92 0.91
N ARG A 122 3.22 5.90 1.79
CA ARG A 122 3.21 7.32 1.42
C ARG A 122 4.58 7.84 0.97
N LEU A 123 5.64 7.55 1.74
CA LEU A 123 7.00 8.00 1.41
C LEU A 123 7.46 7.45 0.06
N LEU A 124 7.25 6.15 -0.16
CA LEU A 124 7.62 5.51 -1.42
C LEU A 124 6.74 5.99 -2.59
N TYR A 125 5.45 6.26 -2.36
CA TYR A 125 4.58 6.84 -3.38
C TYR A 125 5.03 8.26 -3.77
N GLU A 126 5.35 9.11 -2.80
CA GLU A 126 5.86 10.47 -3.04
C GLU A 126 7.18 10.42 -3.83
N ARG A 127 8.10 9.50 -3.50
CA ARG A 127 9.32 9.29 -4.29
C ARG A 127 9.05 8.87 -5.74
N ARG A 128 8.03 8.02 -5.96
CA ARG A 128 7.65 7.56 -7.32
C ARG A 128 6.98 8.66 -8.15
N ILE A 129 6.29 9.62 -7.51
CA ILE A 129 5.82 10.85 -8.17
C ILE A 129 7.00 11.63 -8.73
N GLU A 130 8.02 11.87 -7.91
CA GLU A 130 9.22 12.63 -8.31
C GLU A 130 10.01 11.98 -9.44
N GLN A 131 9.94 10.64 -9.54
CA GLN A 131 10.58 9.85 -10.60
C GLN A 131 9.71 9.70 -11.86
N GLU A 132 8.49 10.25 -11.87
CA GLU A 132 7.49 10.06 -12.94
C GLU A 132 7.18 8.56 -13.23
N ASP A 133 7.34 7.69 -12.23
CA ASP A 133 7.11 6.25 -12.36
C ASP A 133 5.64 5.89 -12.11
N GLU A 134 4.79 6.12 -13.12
CA GLU A 134 3.35 5.85 -13.05
C GLU A 134 3.01 4.40 -12.69
N LEU A 135 3.80 3.43 -13.17
CA LEU A 135 3.57 2.02 -12.89
C LEU A 135 3.93 1.67 -11.45
N GLY A 136 5.07 2.17 -10.94
CA GLY A 136 5.46 2.02 -9.55
C GLY A 136 4.49 2.69 -8.58
N MET A 137 4.00 3.89 -8.92
CA MET A 137 2.95 4.59 -8.17
C MET A 137 1.68 3.74 -8.04
N ARG A 138 1.22 3.15 -9.14
CA ARG A 138 0.04 2.29 -9.10
C ARG A 138 0.29 1.01 -8.33
N ALA A 139 1.41 0.35 -8.57
CA ALA A 139 1.75 -0.91 -7.95
C ALA A 139 1.82 -0.80 -6.42
N ILE A 140 2.38 0.29 -5.90
CA ILE A 140 2.48 0.49 -4.46
C ILE A 140 1.10 0.73 -3.81
N LEU A 141 0.24 1.54 -4.44
CA LEU A 141 -1.10 1.81 -3.95
C LEU A 141 -2.00 0.56 -4.01
N GLU A 142 -2.01 -0.16 -5.12
CA GLU A 142 -2.79 -1.39 -5.24
C GLU A 142 -2.34 -2.45 -4.23
N THR A 143 -1.02 -2.63 -4.07
CA THR A 143 -0.49 -3.57 -3.07
C THR A 143 -0.87 -3.14 -1.65
N ALA A 144 -0.85 -1.84 -1.36
CA ALA A 144 -1.24 -1.32 -0.05
C ALA A 144 -2.73 -1.53 0.25
N ILE A 145 -3.61 -1.33 -0.74
CA ILE A 145 -5.05 -1.58 -0.62
C ILE A 145 -5.35 -3.06 -0.35
N GLU A 146 -4.60 -3.97 -0.98
CA GLU A 146 -4.79 -5.42 -0.84
C GLU A 146 -4.26 -5.95 0.49
N THR A 147 -3.19 -5.35 1.00
CA THR A 147 -2.50 -5.81 2.21
C THR A 147 -3.13 -5.25 3.48
N SER A 148 -3.61 -3.99 3.44
CA SER A 148 -4.14 -3.31 4.63
C SER A 148 -5.44 -3.96 5.11
N ARG A 149 -5.51 -4.33 6.40
CA ARG A 149 -6.72 -4.95 6.99
C ARG A 149 -7.62 -3.90 7.64
N SER A 150 -7.07 -2.80 8.14
CA SER A 150 -7.86 -1.70 8.70
C SER A 150 -8.57 -0.91 7.62
N GLY A 151 -9.89 -0.71 7.81
CA GLY A 151 -10.69 0.18 6.97
C GLY A 151 -10.17 1.62 6.97
N ARG A 152 -9.53 2.07 8.06
CA ARG A 152 -8.99 3.43 8.20
C ARG A 152 -7.87 3.71 7.20
N TYR A 153 -6.82 2.87 7.18
CA TYR A 153 -5.68 3.06 6.28
C TYR A 153 -6.02 2.68 4.83
N ARG A 154 -6.94 1.73 4.64
CA ARG A 154 -7.38 1.36 3.29
C ARG A 154 -8.14 2.48 2.57
N GLN A 155 -8.94 3.27 3.29
CA GLN A 155 -9.70 4.38 2.70
C GLN A 155 -8.80 5.50 2.19
N THR A 156 -7.63 5.70 2.79
CA THR A 156 -6.68 6.76 2.39
C THR A 156 -5.91 6.45 1.11
N PHE A 157 -5.93 5.19 0.64
CA PHE A 157 -5.24 4.77 -0.59
C PHE A 157 -6.16 4.69 -1.83
N ARG A 158 -7.47 4.89 -1.63
CA ARG A 158 -8.48 4.87 -2.70
C ARG A 158 -8.68 6.24 -3.30
#